data_AF-A0A5E4KH05-F1
#
_entry.id   AF-A0A5E4KH05-F1
#
_cell.length_a   1.000
_cell.length_b   1.000
_cell.length_c   1.000
_cell.angle_alpha   90.00
_cell.angle_beta   90.00
_cell.angle_gamma   90.00
#
_symmetry.space_group_name_H-M   'P 1'
#
loop_
_entity.id
_entity.type
_entity.pdbx_description
1 polymer ?
#
loop_
_entity_poly.entity_id
_entity_poly.type
_entity_poly.pdbx_seq_one_letter_code
_entity_poly.pdbx_strand_id
1 'polypeptide(L)' 'MRVSFEDNACVIVDDEGVPKGTEVKGPVAREAAERYSKIASAASIIV' A
#
# COMPACT_ATOMS: atom_id res chain seq x y z
N MET A 1 17.17 3.71 -11.17
CA MET A 1 16.19 2.83 -11.83
C MET A 1 14.82 3.49 -11.71
N ARG A 2 13.99 3.50 -12.75
CA ARG A 2 12.61 4.02 -12.66
C ARG A 2 11.67 2.83 -12.57
N VAL A 3 10.71 2.89 -11.66
CA VAL A 3 9.68 1.87 -11.44
C VAL A 3 8.33 2.49 -11.74
N SER A 4 7.45 1.75 -12.39
CA SER A 4 6.09 2.16 -12.74
C SER A 4 5.16 0.96 -12.63
N PHE A 5 3.94 1.20 -12.15
CA PHE A 5 2.89 0.20 -12.09
C PHE A 5 2.04 0.24 -13.37
N GLU A 6 1.32 -0.84 -13.64
CA GLU A 6 0.39 -0.92 -14.77
C GLU A 6 -0.81 0.02 -14.57
N ASP A 7 -1.28 0.13 -13.33
CA ASP A 7 -2.45 0.89 -12.94
C ASP A 7 -2.17 1.82 -11.75
N ASN A 8 -3.12 2.73 -11.50
CA ASN A 8 -3.12 3.60 -10.34
C ASN A 8 -4.09 3.04 -9.29
N ALA A 9 -3.64 2.96 -8.04
CA ALA A 9 -4.43 2.44 -6.93
C ALA A 9 -4.39 3.37 -5.71
N CYS A 10 -5.40 3.28 -4.85
CA CYS A 10 -5.44 3.98 -3.57
C CYS A 10 -6.05 3.10 -2.47
N VAL A 11 -5.58 3.27 -1.23
CA VAL A 11 -6.10 2.59 -0.03
C VAL A 11 -6.85 3.61 0.82
N ILE A 12 -8.09 3.27 1.19
CA ILE A 12 -8.90 4.12 2.07
C ILE A 12 -8.45 3.91 3.51
N VAL A 13 -8.14 5.01 4.19
CA VAL A 13 -7.73 5.05 5.59
C VAL A 13 -8.70 5.89 6.42
N ASP A 14 -8.65 5.74 7.74
CA ASP A 14 -9.25 6.69 8.68
C ASP A 14 -8.30 7.85 9.01
N ASP A 15 -8.74 8.73 9.92
CA ASP A 15 -7.97 9.91 10.34
C ASP A 15 -6.67 9.55 11.08
N GLU A 16 -6.55 8.32 11.59
CA GLU A 16 -5.34 7.79 12.25
C GLU A 16 -4.42 7.06 11.25
N GLY A 17 -4.79 6.99 9.97
CA GLY A 17 -4.02 6.33 8.92
C GLY A 17 -4.14 4.80 8.94
N VAL A 18 -5.14 4.25 9.63
CA VAL A 18 -5.41 2.82 9.65
C VAL A 18 -6.25 2.45 8.41
N PRO A 19 -5.85 1.44 7.62
CA PRO A 19 -6.62 1.00 6.47
C PRO A 19 -7.99 0.47 6.91
N LYS A 20 -9.05 0.96 6.25
CA LYS A 20 -10.42 0.49 6.49
C LYS A 20 -10.69 -0.90 5.90
N GLY A 21 -9.84 -1.33 4.96
CA GLY A 21 -9.88 -2.65 4.35
C GLY A 21 -8.98 -3.65 5.09
N THR A 22 -9.26 -4.94 4.91
CA THR A 22 -8.49 -6.03 5.53
C THR A 22 -7.27 -6.47 4.71
N GLU A 23 -7.29 -6.26 3.40
CA GLU A 23 -6.21 -6.69 2.48
C GLU A 23 -6.06 -5.70 1.31
N VAL A 24 -4.81 -5.48 0.88
CA VAL A 24 -4.49 -4.71 -0.33
C VAL A 24 -4.31 -5.67 -1.50
N LYS A 25 -5.08 -5.46 -2.56
CA LYS A 25 -4.96 -6.24 -3.80
C LYS A 25 -3.85 -5.68 -4.66
N GLY A 26 -2.88 -6.53 -4.98
CA GLY A 26 -1.75 -6.17 -5.85
C GLY A 26 -0.51 -5.70 -5.09
N PRO A 27 0.55 -5.33 -5.83
CA PRO A 27 1.81 -4.91 -5.26
C PRO A 27 1.76 -3.49 -4.67
N VAL A 28 2.44 -3.30 -3.54
CA VAL A 28 2.61 -2.00 -2.90
C VAL A 28 4.06 -1.53 -3.07
N ALA A 29 4.23 -0.28 -3.52
CA ALA A 29 5.55 0.32 -3.63
C ALA A 29 6.28 0.35 -2.29
N ARG A 30 7.57 0.03 -2.29
CA ARG A 30 8.40 0.00 -1.08
C ARG A 30 8.37 1.34 -0.34
N GLU A 31 8.41 2.46 -1.04
CA GLU A 31 8.36 3.79 -0.41
C GLU A 31 7.03 4.04 0.33
N ALA A 32 5.93 3.44 -0.16
CA ALA A 32 4.63 3.51 0.51
C ALA A 32 4.58 2.58 1.73
N ALA A 33 5.13 1.36 1.61
CA ALA A 33 5.19 0.41 2.72
C ALA A 33 6.04 0.94 3.90
N GLU A 34 7.15 1.62 3.61
CA GLU A 34 8.02 2.24 4.62
C GLU A 34 7.33 3.42 5.33
N ARG A 35 6.46 4.15 4.63
CA ARG A 35 5.72 5.28 5.21
C ARG A 35 4.48 4.87 6.00
N TYR A 36 3.79 3.81 5.56
CA TYR A 36 2.51 3.37 6.11
C TYR A 36 2.59 1.92 6.57
N SER A 37 3.14 1.71 7.76
CA SER A 37 3.38 0.38 8.35
C SER A 37 2.13 -0.50 8.45
N LYS A 38 0.95 0.09 8.69
CA LYS A 38 -0.33 -0.62 8.72
C LYS A 38 -0.77 -1.10 7.34
N ILE A 39 -0.48 -0.34 6.28
CA ILE A 39 -0.76 -0.73 4.89
C ILE A 39 0.22 -1.83 4.47
N ALA A 40 1.51 -1.70 4.83
CA ALA A 40 2.52 -2.72 4.57
C ALA A 40 2.15 -4.09 5.15
N SER A 41 1.53 -4.08 6.34
CA SER A 41 1.08 -5.31 7.02
C SER A 41 -0.10 -5.99 6.30
N ALA A 42 -0.88 -5.23 5.52
CA ALA A 42 -2.03 -5.74 4.76
C ALA A 42 -1.70 -6.04 3.29
N ALA A 43 -0.45 -5.83 2.87
CA ALA A 43 0.02 -6.03 1.50
C ALA A 43 0.63 -7.42 1.31
N SER A 44 0.24 -8.13 0.25
CA SER A 44 0.79 -9.45 -0.06
C SER A 44 2.11 -9.40 -0.83
N ILE A 45 2.39 -8.30 -1.54
CA ILE A 45 3.58 -8.12 -2.38
C ILE A 45 4.10 -6.70 -2.20
N ILE A 46 5.40 -6.55 -1.95
CA ILE A 46 6.09 -5.24 -1.86
C ILE A 46 7.12 -5.17 -2.98
N VAL A 47 7.12 -4.07 -3.74
CA VAL A 47 8.00 -3.83 -4.90
C VAL A 47 8.81 -2.56 -4.71
#